data_AF-H1XNH3-F1
#
_entry.id   AF-H1XNH3-F1
#
_cell.length_a   1.000
_cell.length_b   1.000
_cell.length_c   1.000
_cell.angle_alpha   90.00
_cell.angle_beta   90.00
_cell.angle_gamma   90.00
#
_symmetry.space_group_name_H-M   'P 1'
#
loop_
_entity.id
_entity.type
_entity.pdbx_description
1 polymer ?
#
loop_
_entity_poly.entity_id
_entity_poly.type
_entity_poly.pdbx_seq_one_letter_code
_entity_poly.pdbx_strand_id
1 'polypeptide(L)'
;MKKTFFTVLIWLTCWLLLPAQNGLGQVLPAKGEQPLQTDWSWEELLARAQQKETLARIYELQTLLSQEEAHFLLTQLHRLSAPRDLRRLSELEREQAQHGGGFFGIVPDYFADPDSIPLPDNFDHLIETALYLAQIRQQNRQIVSDPAFQFPLTFRGEPLPPVEGKSGRSNLQLYFDFSAIEAVLHLFALPEISFQQARQVAEQKTFREMLAHRRNLGYLPEPLPDSDDLAQFIFRAASRDPVAEIWKWLNLWNNFGLADLYCQQEDYHRLISYWKANRVQLETLLVRRLARCAPPEVQFSDTVRIAVNFGIRSWATRSSLGTNLIQFKDHYALMLRTIAHETFHRLQLKICPVPSSRKKKQTREFEDLLASDFPDKADRKFYQALSYVMLEGTATYVGGVDSSWISPAKIRAGKALLEEMVTALYQGEDVDRYEALINQGLKSNGPFYALGYAMSQAIAARYGAEKLGRLLQQGSLAFFNEYLQVLSEQQTIPELRFSREFVTRLHCLQRQM
;
A
#
# COMPACT_ATOMS: atom_id res chain seq x y z
N MET A 1 -23.18 32.39 -22.86
CA MET A 1 -24.40 32.26 -22.04
C MET A 1 -24.01 32.27 -20.56
N LYS A 2 -23.79 33.44 -19.95
CA LYS A 2 -24.74 34.11 -19.02
C LYS A 2 -25.93 33.26 -18.57
N LYS A 3 -25.92 32.85 -17.30
CA LYS A 3 -27.00 33.14 -16.33
C LYS A 3 -26.42 33.16 -14.91
N THR A 4 -26.91 34.12 -14.16
CA THR A 4 -26.51 34.59 -12.83
C THR A 4 -27.70 34.36 -11.86
N PHE A 5 -27.44 34.47 -10.55
CA PHE A 5 -28.37 34.54 -9.39
C PHE A 5 -28.80 33.19 -8.79
N PHE A 6 -28.75 32.95 -7.46
CA PHE A 6 -29.05 33.83 -6.31
C PHE A 6 -28.19 33.56 -5.06
N THR A 7 -28.19 34.54 -4.16
CA THR A 7 -27.42 34.71 -2.92
C THR A 7 -28.28 34.45 -1.67
N VAL A 8 -27.71 33.76 -0.67
CA VAL A 8 -27.94 33.81 0.81
C VAL A 8 -29.32 33.42 1.39
N LEU A 9 -29.32 32.40 2.25
CA LEU A 9 -29.85 32.54 3.63
C LEU A 9 -29.17 31.56 4.61
N ILE A 10 -28.74 32.15 5.72
CA ILE A 10 -28.14 31.56 6.91
C ILE A 10 -29.22 30.83 7.71
N TRP A 11 -28.99 29.56 8.11
CA TRP A 11 -29.55 28.99 9.33
C TRP A 11 -28.43 28.26 10.09
N LEU A 12 -27.89 28.98 11.07
CA LEU A 12 -27.28 28.41 12.26
C LEU A 12 -28.37 27.65 13.02
N THR A 13 -28.12 26.39 13.34
CA THR A 13 -28.65 25.80 14.58
C THR A 13 -27.48 25.23 15.36
N CYS A 14 -27.15 25.97 16.42
CA CYS A 14 -26.32 25.57 17.52
C CYS A 14 -26.80 24.23 18.11
N TRP A 15 -25.93 23.23 18.15
CA TRP A 15 -25.98 22.22 19.20
C TRP A 15 -24.87 22.56 20.20
N LEU A 16 -25.22 23.42 21.15
CA LEU A 16 -24.45 23.65 22.37
C LEU A 16 -24.81 22.55 23.37
N LEU A 17 -23.78 21.79 23.76
CA LEU A 17 -23.45 21.41 25.13
C LEU A 17 -24.64 21.25 26.10
N LEU A 18 -25.05 20.00 26.30
CA LEU A 18 -25.48 19.52 27.62
C LEU A 18 -24.46 18.47 28.08
N PRO A 19 -23.88 18.60 29.29
CA PRO A 19 -23.13 17.51 29.89
C PRO A 19 -24.15 16.44 30.29
N ALA A 20 -24.16 15.32 29.59
CA ALA A 20 -24.85 14.13 30.05
C ALA A 20 -24.07 13.53 31.23
N GLN A 21 -24.22 14.13 32.42
CA GLN A 21 -24.27 13.33 33.63
C GLN A 21 -25.65 12.66 33.61
N ASN A 22 -25.69 11.34 33.40
CA ASN A 22 -26.59 10.40 34.10
C ASN A 22 -26.54 9.01 33.46
N GLY A 23 -26.23 8.03 34.32
CA GLY A 23 -26.75 6.67 34.22
C GLY A 23 -26.02 5.73 33.27
N LEU A 24 -25.20 4.85 33.86
CA LEU A 24 -24.99 3.50 33.33
C LEU A 24 -26.36 2.83 33.18
N GLY A 25 -27.00 3.01 32.02
CA GLY A 25 -28.09 2.16 31.58
C GLY A 25 -27.51 0.79 31.29
N GLN A 26 -27.39 -0.06 32.32
CA GLN A 26 -27.26 -1.49 32.08
C GLN A 26 -28.47 -1.91 31.26
N VAL A 27 -28.24 -2.53 30.10
CA VAL A 27 -29.24 -3.38 29.47
C VAL A 27 -29.60 -4.41 30.53
N LEU A 28 -30.76 -4.24 31.15
CA LEU A 28 -31.30 -5.24 32.05
C LEU A 28 -31.39 -6.52 31.22
N PRO A 29 -30.75 -7.62 31.64
CA PRO A 29 -31.02 -8.91 31.02
C PRO A 29 -32.55 -9.11 31.03
N ALA A 30 -33.08 -9.78 30.00
CA ALA A 30 -34.45 -10.29 30.07
C ALA A 30 -34.63 -10.92 31.45
N LYS A 31 -35.66 -10.49 32.21
CA LYS A 31 -35.84 -10.79 33.64
C LYS A 31 -35.41 -12.22 33.97
N GLY A 32 -34.22 -12.39 34.55
CA GLY A 32 -33.70 -13.68 35.03
C GLY A 32 -32.35 -14.15 34.47
N GLU A 33 -31.81 -13.57 33.39
CA GLU A 33 -30.51 -14.03 32.86
C GLU A 33 -29.33 -13.39 33.61
N GLN A 34 -28.41 -14.21 34.14
CA GLN A 34 -27.16 -13.70 34.68
C GLN A 34 -26.23 -13.29 33.53
N PRO A 35 -25.63 -12.08 33.57
CA PRO A 35 -24.66 -11.68 32.57
C PRO A 35 -23.54 -12.72 32.45
N LEU A 36 -23.03 -12.92 31.24
CA LEU A 36 -21.82 -13.72 31.02
C LEU A 36 -20.69 -13.09 31.84
N GLN A 37 -20.08 -13.87 32.74
CA GLN A 37 -18.89 -13.42 33.45
C GLN A 37 -17.76 -13.22 32.45
N THR A 38 -16.82 -12.32 32.72
CA THR A 38 -15.74 -11.99 31.77
C THR A 38 -14.81 -13.17 31.45
N ASP A 39 -14.81 -14.22 32.28
CA ASP A 39 -13.90 -15.36 32.17
C ASP A 39 -14.65 -16.68 31.89
N TRP A 40 -15.59 -16.67 30.95
CA TRP A 40 -16.39 -17.86 30.67
C TRP A 40 -15.62 -18.93 29.87
N SER A 41 -15.98 -20.21 30.01
CA SER A 41 -15.48 -21.29 29.15
C SER A 41 -16.50 -21.70 28.09
N TRP A 42 -16.05 -22.36 27.02
CA TRP A 42 -16.97 -22.86 26.02
C TRP A 42 -17.99 -23.86 26.58
N GLU A 43 -17.59 -24.68 27.55
CA GLU A 43 -18.47 -25.60 28.26
C GLU A 43 -19.57 -24.85 29.02
N GLU A 44 -19.26 -23.68 29.57
CA GLU A 44 -20.25 -22.83 30.25
C GLU A 44 -21.24 -22.22 29.25
N LEU A 45 -20.80 -21.82 28.05
CA LEU A 45 -21.72 -21.41 26.98
C LEU A 45 -22.62 -22.56 26.54
N LEU A 46 -22.06 -23.75 26.33
CA LEU A 46 -22.82 -24.95 25.95
C LEU A 46 -23.85 -25.32 27.01
N ALA A 47 -23.51 -25.20 28.31
CA ALA A 47 -24.42 -25.48 29.41
C ALA A 47 -25.61 -24.50 29.49
N ARG A 48 -25.46 -23.28 28.95
CA ARG A 48 -26.54 -22.28 28.88
C ARG A 48 -27.47 -22.48 27.68
N ALA A 49 -27.03 -23.17 26.64
CA ALA A 49 -27.83 -23.38 25.44
C ALA A 49 -28.96 -24.38 25.68
N GLN A 50 -30.20 -23.90 25.61
CA GLN A 50 -31.40 -24.72 25.79
C GLN A 50 -31.88 -25.33 24.47
N GLN A 51 -31.57 -24.68 23.35
CA GLN A 51 -31.98 -25.11 22.02
C GLN A 51 -30.87 -25.88 21.31
N LYS A 52 -31.26 -26.93 20.58
CA LYS A 52 -30.34 -27.73 19.74
C LYS A 52 -29.62 -26.88 18.69
N GLU A 53 -30.31 -25.88 18.16
CA GLU A 53 -29.74 -24.98 17.16
C GLU A 53 -28.66 -24.07 17.77
N THR A 54 -28.90 -23.48 18.95
CA THR A 54 -27.91 -22.69 19.69
C THR A 54 -26.66 -23.52 20.02
N LEU A 55 -26.83 -24.78 20.46
CA LEU A 55 -25.71 -25.70 20.66
C LEU A 55 -24.87 -25.88 19.39
N ALA A 56 -25.51 -26.11 18.24
CA ALA A 56 -24.83 -26.26 16.96
C ALA A 56 -24.05 -24.99 16.57
N ARG A 57 -24.65 -23.80 16.78
CA ARG A 57 -24.02 -22.50 16.52
C ARG A 57 -22.82 -22.26 17.44
N ILE A 58 -22.88 -22.67 18.70
CA ILE A 58 -21.72 -22.57 19.63
C ILE A 58 -20.59 -23.49 19.16
N TYR A 59 -20.89 -24.72 18.75
CA TYR A 59 -19.87 -25.60 18.17
C TYR A 59 -19.26 -25.01 16.90
N GLU A 60 -20.06 -24.38 16.03
CA GLU A 60 -19.53 -23.70 14.85
C GLU A 60 -18.63 -22.53 15.23
N LEU A 61 -19.03 -21.69 16.19
CA LEU A 61 -18.20 -20.60 16.73
C LEU A 61 -16.84 -21.09 17.23
N GLN A 62 -16.79 -22.25 17.90
CA GLN A 62 -15.52 -22.85 18.35
C GLN A 62 -14.59 -23.21 17.18
N THR A 63 -15.14 -23.54 16.01
CA THR A 63 -14.30 -23.82 14.83
C THR A 63 -13.79 -22.56 14.15
N LEU A 64 -14.47 -21.43 14.36
CA LEU A 64 -14.17 -20.15 13.71
C LEU A 64 -13.26 -19.24 14.55
N LEU A 65 -13.43 -19.26 15.88
CA LEU A 65 -12.82 -18.32 16.80
C LEU A 65 -12.00 -19.03 17.87
N SER A 66 -10.88 -18.42 18.26
CA SER A 66 -10.26 -18.76 19.54
C SER A 66 -11.17 -18.34 20.72
N GLN A 67 -10.92 -18.88 21.91
CA GLN A 67 -11.66 -18.48 23.11
C GLN A 67 -11.51 -16.97 23.38
N GLU A 68 -10.32 -16.42 23.19
CA GLU A 68 -10.04 -14.98 23.33
C GLU A 68 -10.82 -14.13 22.32
N GLU A 69 -10.90 -14.55 21.05
CA GLU A 69 -11.68 -13.84 20.04
C GLU A 69 -13.18 -13.88 20.34
N ALA A 70 -13.68 -15.01 20.84
CA ALA A 70 -15.07 -15.15 21.23
C ALA A 70 -15.41 -14.33 22.50
N HIS A 71 -14.49 -14.31 23.48
CA HIS A 71 -14.57 -13.43 24.66
C HIS A 71 -14.68 -11.97 24.24
N PHE A 72 -13.78 -11.52 23.37
CA PHE A 72 -13.80 -10.16 22.84
C PHE A 72 -15.14 -9.82 22.20
N LEU A 73 -15.60 -10.65 21.25
CA LEU A 73 -16.82 -10.38 20.47
C LEU A 73 -18.07 -10.35 21.37
N LEU A 74 -18.27 -11.38 22.19
CA LEU A 74 -19.43 -11.46 23.07
C LEU A 74 -19.43 -10.35 24.13
N THR A 75 -18.25 -9.91 24.59
CA THR A 75 -18.13 -8.74 25.47
C THR A 75 -18.58 -7.46 24.75
N GLN A 76 -18.17 -7.24 23.49
CA GLN A 76 -18.62 -6.04 22.76
C GLN A 76 -20.13 -6.06 22.50
N LEU A 77 -20.68 -7.21 22.11
CA LEU A 77 -22.12 -7.36 21.90
C LEU A 77 -22.91 -7.09 23.19
N HIS A 78 -22.41 -7.54 24.35
CA HIS A 78 -23.05 -7.26 25.64
C HIS A 78 -22.93 -5.80 26.07
N ARG A 79 -21.89 -5.07 25.64
CA ARG A 79 -21.68 -3.65 25.96
C ARG A 79 -22.54 -2.70 25.12
N LEU A 80 -23.26 -3.19 24.12
CA LEU A 80 -24.17 -2.35 23.32
C LEU A 80 -25.22 -1.69 24.23
N SER A 81 -25.50 -0.40 23.99
CA SER A 81 -26.53 0.32 24.77
C SER A 81 -27.94 -0.20 24.43
N ALA A 82 -28.15 -0.61 23.19
CA ALA A 82 -29.30 -1.39 22.75
C ALA A 82 -28.89 -2.38 21.64
N PRO A 83 -29.53 -3.57 21.52
CA PRO A 83 -29.23 -4.54 20.46
C PRO A 83 -29.26 -3.95 19.05
N ARG A 84 -30.21 -3.04 18.78
CA ARG A 84 -30.36 -2.34 17.51
C ARG A 84 -29.17 -1.46 17.11
N ASP A 85 -28.33 -1.06 18.08
CA ASP A 85 -27.18 -0.20 17.80
C ASP A 85 -26.16 -0.90 16.89
N LEU A 86 -26.16 -2.25 16.86
CA LEU A 86 -25.32 -3.03 15.96
C LEU A 86 -25.57 -2.70 14.48
N ARG A 87 -26.77 -2.22 14.12
CA ARG A 87 -27.09 -1.78 12.75
C ARG A 87 -26.24 -0.59 12.28
N ARG A 88 -25.60 0.13 13.20
CA ARG A 88 -24.62 1.18 12.87
C ARG A 88 -23.39 0.64 12.13
N LEU A 89 -23.15 -0.68 12.08
CA LEU A 89 -22.16 -1.29 11.19
C LEU A 89 -22.41 -0.92 9.71
N SER A 90 -23.68 -0.86 9.29
CA SER A 90 -24.07 -0.41 7.94
C SER A 90 -23.68 1.05 7.69
N GLU A 91 -23.83 1.90 8.69
CA GLU A 91 -23.42 3.31 8.60
C GLU A 91 -21.91 3.44 8.47
N LEU A 92 -21.14 2.68 9.26
CA LEU A 92 -19.67 2.68 9.21
C LEU A 92 -19.14 2.21 7.85
N GLU A 93 -19.71 1.14 7.28
CA GLU A 93 -19.35 0.64 5.95
C GLU A 93 -19.62 1.70 4.86
N ARG A 94 -20.83 2.27 4.86
CA ARG A 94 -21.23 3.32 3.91
C ARG A 94 -20.36 4.56 4.02
N GLU A 95 -20.13 5.05 5.24
CA GLU A 95 -19.29 6.23 5.46
C GLU A 95 -17.85 5.97 5.03
N GLN A 96 -17.29 4.79 5.33
CA GLN A 96 -15.95 4.44 4.86
C GLN A 96 -15.84 4.49 3.34
N ALA A 97 -16.83 3.97 2.62
CA ALA A 97 -16.89 4.07 1.16
C ALA A 97 -17.01 5.53 0.68
N GLN A 98 -17.87 6.34 1.30
CA GLN A 98 -18.08 7.76 0.97
C GLN A 98 -16.84 8.62 1.18
N HIS A 99 -15.95 8.24 2.10
CA HIS A 99 -14.70 8.92 2.40
C HIS A 99 -13.49 8.31 1.65
N GLY A 100 -13.71 7.45 0.65
CA GLY A 100 -12.64 6.90 -0.19
C GLY A 100 -11.82 5.79 0.45
N GLY A 101 -12.33 5.26 1.56
CA GLY A 101 -11.82 4.10 2.27
C GLY A 101 -12.46 2.77 1.87
N GLY A 102 -13.34 2.76 0.86
CA GLY A 102 -14.04 1.57 0.39
C GLY A 102 -13.11 0.53 -0.24
N PHE A 103 -13.56 -0.72 -0.33
CA PHE A 103 -12.74 -1.84 -0.80
C PHE A 103 -12.79 -2.11 -2.31
N PHE A 104 -13.50 -1.28 -3.08
CA PHE A 104 -13.54 -1.33 -4.54
C PHE A 104 -13.91 -2.71 -5.11
N GLY A 105 -14.84 -3.41 -4.44
CA GLY A 105 -15.30 -4.75 -4.81
C GLY A 105 -14.35 -5.89 -4.44
N ILE A 106 -13.23 -5.60 -3.75
CA ILE A 106 -12.34 -6.64 -3.22
C ILE A 106 -13.00 -7.37 -2.04
N VAL A 107 -13.64 -6.61 -1.16
CA VAL A 107 -14.39 -7.12 -0.02
C VAL A 107 -15.88 -6.85 -0.27
N PRO A 108 -16.77 -7.84 -0.05
CA PRO A 108 -18.22 -7.64 -0.15
C PRO A 108 -18.75 -6.57 0.81
N ASP A 109 -19.81 -5.89 0.41
CA ASP A 109 -20.57 -4.98 1.28
C ASP A 109 -21.51 -5.79 2.17
N TYR A 110 -21.00 -6.30 3.29
CA TYR A 110 -21.73 -7.23 4.16
C TYR A 110 -22.92 -6.59 4.87
N PHE A 111 -22.89 -5.26 5.02
CA PHE A 111 -23.87 -4.50 5.80
C PHE A 111 -24.68 -3.54 4.93
N ALA A 112 -24.76 -3.80 3.62
CA ALA A 112 -25.57 -3.00 2.70
C ALA A 112 -27.06 -2.95 3.10
N ASP A 113 -27.59 -4.04 3.67
CA ASP A 113 -28.92 -4.10 4.27
C ASP A 113 -28.83 -4.16 5.80
N PRO A 114 -29.13 -3.08 6.54
CA PRO A 114 -29.07 -3.07 8.00
C PRO A 114 -30.10 -3.98 8.66
N ASP A 115 -31.18 -4.35 7.98
CA ASP A 115 -32.21 -5.25 8.51
C ASP A 115 -31.79 -6.73 8.42
N SER A 116 -30.77 -7.04 7.62
CA SER A 116 -30.19 -8.39 7.54
C SER A 116 -29.30 -8.76 8.73
N ILE A 117 -28.93 -7.79 9.58
CA ILE A 117 -28.06 -8.01 10.73
C ILE A 117 -28.89 -8.57 11.90
N PRO A 118 -28.62 -9.81 12.37
CA PRO A 118 -29.29 -10.36 13.55
C PRO A 118 -29.00 -9.51 14.79
N LEU A 119 -30.00 -9.37 15.68
CA LEU A 119 -29.91 -8.52 16.86
C LEU A 119 -29.74 -9.35 18.14
N PRO A 120 -28.77 -9.04 19.00
CA PRO A 120 -28.49 -9.83 20.21
C PRO A 120 -29.45 -9.47 21.36
N ASP A 121 -30.76 -9.72 21.20
CA ASP A 121 -31.79 -9.34 22.19
C ASP A 121 -32.08 -10.43 23.26
N ASN A 122 -31.54 -11.63 23.09
CA ASN A 122 -31.55 -12.75 24.03
C ASN A 122 -30.32 -13.65 23.81
N PHE A 123 -30.11 -14.67 24.65
CA PHE A 123 -28.95 -15.56 24.54
C PHE A 123 -28.84 -16.28 23.19
N ASP A 124 -29.94 -16.83 22.66
CA ASP A 124 -29.91 -17.57 21.39
C ASP A 124 -29.56 -16.64 20.21
N HIS A 125 -30.15 -15.44 20.18
CA HIS A 125 -29.82 -14.43 19.18
C HIS A 125 -28.45 -13.78 19.38
N LEU A 126 -27.93 -13.72 20.61
CA LEU A 126 -26.55 -13.30 20.88
C LEU A 126 -25.55 -14.25 20.21
N ILE A 127 -25.77 -15.56 20.37
CA ILE A 127 -24.95 -16.59 19.72
C ILE A 127 -25.10 -16.53 18.19
N GLU A 128 -26.32 -16.33 17.68
CA GLU A 128 -26.59 -16.14 16.25
C GLU A 128 -25.81 -14.95 15.68
N THR A 129 -25.89 -13.82 16.38
CA THR A 129 -25.21 -12.58 15.99
C THR A 129 -23.70 -12.76 16.00
N ALA A 130 -23.16 -13.41 17.05
CA ALA A 130 -21.74 -13.70 17.14
C ALA A 130 -21.28 -14.58 15.98
N LEU A 131 -22.06 -15.61 15.61
CA LEU A 131 -21.74 -16.50 14.50
C LEU A 131 -21.74 -15.76 13.16
N TYR A 132 -22.76 -14.95 12.89
CA TYR A 132 -22.85 -14.12 11.69
C TYR A 132 -21.60 -13.22 11.53
N LEU A 133 -21.20 -12.52 12.59
CA LEU A 133 -20.02 -11.65 12.59
C LEU A 133 -18.70 -12.45 12.46
N ALA A 134 -18.60 -13.62 13.07
CA ALA A 134 -17.44 -14.51 12.98
C ALA A 134 -17.24 -15.02 11.54
N GLN A 135 -18.32 -15.41 10.86
CA GLN A 135 -18.27 -15.82 9.45
C GLN A 135 -17.79 -14.69 8.54
N ILE A 136 -18.29 -13.46 8.75
CA ILE A 136 -17.81 -12.27 8.02
C ILE A 136 -16.31 -12.04 8.24
N ARG A 137 -15.84 -12.09 9.50
CA ARG A 137 -14.41 -11.96 9.81
C ARG A 137 -13.58 -13.04 9.13
N GLN A 138 -14.05 -14.29 9.11
CA GLN A 138 -13.34 -15.38 8.45
C GLN A 138 -13.23 -15.14 6.94
N GLN A 139 -14.32 -14.72 6.29
CA GLN A 139 -14.33 -14.38 4.86
C GLN A 139 -13.39 -13.21 4.56
N ASN A 140 -13.40 -12.16 5.39
CA ASN A 140 -12.46 -11.04 5.29
C ASN A 140 -11.01 -11.50 5.42
N ARG A 141 -10.70 -12.35 6.40
CA ARG A 141 -9.34 -12.90 6.58
C ARG A 141 -8.89 -13.72 5.37
N GLN A 142 -9.78 -14.53 4.80
CA GLN A 142 -9.49 -15.29 3.58
C GLN A 142 -9.15 -14.37 2.41
N ILE A 143 -9.97 -13.34 2.16
CA ILE A 143 -9.73 -12.34 1.12
C ILE A 143 -8.39 -11.63 1.34
N VAL A 144 -8.14 -11.12 2.54
CA VAL A 144 -6.90 -10.39 2.87
C VAL A 144 -5.67 -11.29 2.78
N SER A 145 -5.82 -12.60 3.09
CA SER A 145 -4.74 -13.58 2.99
C SER A 145 -4.42 -14.02 1.56
N ASP A 146 -5.21 -13.61 0.56
CA ASP A 146 -4.97 -13.97 -0.84
C ASP A 146 -3.54 -13.54 -1.25
N PRO A 147 -2.72 -14.46 -1.78
CA PRO A 147 -1.37 -14.16 -2.24
C PRO A 147 -1.28 -13.01 -3.26
N ALA A 148 -2.38 -12.68 -3.96
CA ALA A 148 -2.48 -11.54 -4.85
C ALA A 148 -2.30 -10.19 -4.11
N PHE A 149 -2.75 -10.08 -2.86
CA PHE A 149 -2.62 -8.84 -2.07
C PHE A 149 -1.29 -8.77 -1.31
N GLN A 150 -0.73 -9.92 -0.91
CA GLN A 150 0.48 -10.05 -0.08
C GLN A 150 0.42 -9.21 1.21
N PHE A 151 -0.76 -9.08 1.82
CA PHE A 151 -0.93 -8.34 3.06
C PHE A 151 -0.56 -9.22 4.27
N PRO A 152 0.38 -8.80 5.14
CA PRO A 152 0.77 -9.61 6.29
C PRO A 152 -0.30 -9.54 7.39
N LEU A 153 -1.00 -10.66 7.66
CA LEU A 153 -1.98 -10.72 8.75
C LEU A 153 -1.33 -10.67 10.14
N THR A 154 -0.14 -11.25 10.29
CA THR A 154 0.59 -11.36 11.56
C THR A 154 2.01 -10.83 11.44
N PHE A 155 2.59 -10.47 12.57
CA PHE A 155 4.03 -10.27 12.73
C PHE A 155 4.75 -11.62 12.64
N ARG A 156 5.94 -11.64 12.06
CA ARG A 156 6.74 -12.84 11.80
C ARG A 156 7.81 -13.10 12.87
N GLY A 157 8.13 -12.10 13.69
CA GLY A 157 9.24 -12.12 14.63
C GLY A 157 10.62 -12.18 13.96
N GLU A 158 10.71 -11.86 12.66
CA GLU A 158 11.98 -11.88 11.93
C GLU A 158 12.92 -10.79 12.49
N PRO A 159 14.22 -11.05 12.72
CA PRO A 159 15.16 -9.99 13.05
C PRO A 159 15.53 -9.19 11.80
N LEU A 160 16.03 -7.95 11.99
CA LEU A 160 16.69 -7.23 10.91
C LEU A 160 17.89 -8.02 10.37
N PRO A 161 18.09 -8.09 9.03
CA PRO A 161 19.24 -8.78 8.47
C PRO A 161 20.54 -8.07 8.89
N PRO A 162 21.62 -8.82 9.16
CA PRO A 162 22.89 -8.23 9.56
C PRO A 162 23.50 -7.39 8.44
N VAL A 163 24.32 -6.42 8.82
CA VAL A 163 25.07 -5.57 7.87
C VAL A 163 26.39 -6.26 7.55
N GLU A 164 26.44 -6.98 6.42
CA GLU A 164 27.63 -7.74 6.02
C GLU A 164 28.65 -6.91 5.23
N GLY A 165 29.93 -6.97 5.61
CA GLY A 165 31.04 -6.29 4.93
C GLY A 165 31.27 -4.83 5.40
N LYS A 166 32.31 -4.17 4.86
CA LYS A 166 32.58 -2.75 5.13
C LYS A 166 31.74 -1.84 4.23
N SER A 167 31.23 -0.75 4.79
CA SER A 167 30.54 0.28 3.99
C SER A 167 31.61 0.99 3.15
N GLY A 168 31.52 0.89 1.83
CA GLY A 168 32.27 1.82 0.98
C GLY A 168 31.88 3.26 1.34
N ARG A 169 32.79 4.23 1.15
CA ARG A 169 32.41 5.64 1.26
C ARG A 169 31.37 5.92 0.18
N SER A 170 30.17 6.35 0.60
CA SER A 170 29.10 6.75 -0.30
C SER A 170 28.65 8.16 0.03
N ASN A 171 28.29 8.93 -0.99
CA ASN A 171 27.71 10.27 -0.85
C ASN A 171 26.17 10.22 -0.71
N LEU A 172 25.63 9.03 -0.40
CA LEU A 172 24.21 8.79 -0.21
C LEU A 172 23.89 8.79 1.28
N GLN A 173 22.82 9.49 1.64
CA GLN A 173 22.29 9.55 3.00
C GLN A 173 20.79 9.28 2.97
N LEU A 174 20.32 8.47 3.90
CA LEU A 174 18.91 8.22 4.11
C LEU A 174 18.59 8.41 5.57
N TYR A 175 17.41 8.96 5.82
CA TYR A 175 16.87 9.15 7.14
C TYR A 175 15.49 8.52 7.24
N PHE A 176 15.14 8.01 8.41
CA PHE A 176 13.78 7.56 8.70
C PHE A 176 13.06 8.57 9.58
N ASP A 177 11.80 8.84 9.22
CA ASP A 177 10.88 9.67 9.98
C ASP A 177 9.66 8.84 10.41
N PHE A 178 9.57 8.62 11.73
CA PHE A 178 8.51 7.85 12.39
C PHE A 178 7.44 8.74 13.03
N SER A 179 7.57 10.06 12.96
CA SER A 179 6.76 11.00 13.74
C SER A 179 5.25 10.84 13.52
N ALA A 180 4.83 10.65 12.28
CA ALA A 180 3.42 10.51 11.92
C ALA A 180 2.79 9.25 12.49
N ILE A 181 3.46 8.09 12.38
CA ILE A 181 2.93 6.83 12.91
C ILE A 181 2.99 6.79 14.44
N GLU A 182 4.03 7.37 15.05
CA GLU A 182 4.11 7.54 16.51
C GLU A 182 2.96 8.41 17.04
N ALA A 183 2.59 9.47 16.31
CA ALA A 183 1.47 10.33 16.69
C ALA A 183 0.12 9.58 16.63
N VAL A 184 -0.11 8.74 15.61
CA VAL A 184 -1.32 7.90 15.54
C VAL A 184 -1.37 6.90 16.70
N LEU A 185 -0.27 6.17 16.93
CA LEU A 185 -0.18 5.20 18.03
C LEU A 185 -0.38 5.88 19.40
N HIS A 186 0.18 7.08 19.58
CA HIS A 186 -0.05 7.86 20.79
C HIS A 186 -1.53 8.19 21.00
N LEU A 187 -2.26 8.58 19.95
CA LEU A 187 -3.70 8.82 20.04
C LEU A 187 -4.48 7.56 20.43
N PHE A 188 -4.11 6.39 19.91
CA PHE A 188 -4.77 5.13 20.24
C PHE A 188 -4.56 4.68 21.69
N ALA A 189 -3.43 5.07 22.30
CA ALA A 189 -3.18 4.82 23.70
C ALA A 189 -4.01 5.70 24.66
N LEU A 190 -4.61 6.79 24.16
CA LEU A 190 -5.43 7.68 24.99
C LEU A 190 -6.80 7.03 25.32
N PRO A 191 -7.39 7.29 26.50
CA PRO A 191 -8.73 6.81 26.83
C PRO A 191 -9.81 7.38 25.90
N GLU A 192 -9.66 8.66 25.56
CA GLU A 192 -10.54 9.41 24.67
C GLU A 192 -9.69 10.36 23.82
N ILE A 193 -10.13 10.59 22.59
CA ILE A 193 -9.53 11.59 21.70
C ILE A 193 -10.61 12.49 21.13
N SER A 194 -10.22 13.72 20.78
CA SER A 194 -11.05 14.65 20.03
C SER A 194 -10.78 14.55 18.53
N PHE A 195 -11.78 14.90 17.72
CA PHE A 195 -11.59 15.00 16.26
C PHE A 195 -10.49 16.02 15.89
N GLN A 196 -10.32 17.08 16.67
CA GLN A 196 -9.24 18.07 16.44
C GLN A 196 -7.85 17.45 16.60
N GLN A 197 -7.64 16.58 17.58
CA GLN A 197 -6.38 15.84 17.73
C GLN A 197 -6.13 14.92 16.54
N ALA A 198 -7.15 14.18 16.08
CA ALA A 198 -7.05 13.33 14.90
C ALA A 198 -6.71 14.14 13.64
N ARG A 199 -7.33 15.31 13.48
CA ARG A 199 -7.06 16.25 12.38
C ARG A 199 -5.62 16.78 12.39
N GLN A 200 -5.11 17.18 13.55
CA GLN A 200 -3.71 17.61 13.67
C GLN A 200 -2.72 16.53 13.21
N VAL A 201 -3.02 15.26 13.50
CA VAL A 201 -2.21 14.13 13.02
C VAL A 201 -2.37 13.94 11.51
N ALA A 202 -3.60 13.94 10.99
CA ALA A 202 -3.88 13.77 9.56
C ALA A 202 -3.30 14.88 8.65
N GLU A 203 -3.10 16.09 9.20
CA GLU A 203 -2.51 17.24 8.50
C GLU A 203 -0.97 17.22 8.47
N GLN A 204 -0.33 16.28 9.18
CA GLN A 204 1.12 16.13 9.12
C GLN A 204 1.60 15.90 7.68
N LYS A 205 2.80 16.41 7.36
CA LYS A 205 3.37 16.35 6.01
C LYS A 205 3.35 14.93 5.43
N THR A 206 3.71 13.94 6.23
CA THR A 206 3.71 12.53 5.83
C THR A 206 2.37 12.08 5.23
N PHE A 207 1.26 12.36 5.92
CA PHE A 207 -0.06 11.97 5.45
C PHE A 207 -0.54 12.80 4.27
N ARG A 208 -0.28 14.11 4.25
CA ARG A 208 -0.61 14.96 3.10
C ARG A 208 0.07 14.51 1.81
N GLU A 209 1.35 14.14 1.89
CA GLU A 209 2.11 13.65 0.73
C GLU A 209 1.63 12.24 0.30
N MET A 210 1.32 11.37 1.25
CA MET A 210 0.70 10.06 0.97
C MET A 210 -0.64 10.20 0.23
N LEU A 211 -1.53 11.07 0.72
CA LEU A 211 -2.84 11.33 0.10
C LEU A 211 -2.68 12.01 -1.27
N ALA A 212 -1.73 12.93 -1.41
CA ALA A 212 -1.42 13.55 -2.70
C ALA A 212 -0.92 12.52 -3.73
N HIS A 213 -0.04 11.60 -3.33
CA HIS A 213 0.38 10.50 -4.19
C HIS A 213 -0.82 9.64 -4.61
N ARG A 214 -1.67 9.25 -3.65
CA ARG A 214 -2.87 8.45 -3.91
C ARG A 214 -3.76 9.09 -4.97
N ARG A 215 -3.98 10.41 -4.89
CA ARG A 215 -4.78 11.15 -5.89
C ARG A 215 -4.17 11.14 -7.29
N ASN A 216 -2.85 11.11 -7.37
CA ASN A 216 -2.13 11.17 -8.64
C ASN A 216 -1.98 9.80 -9.32
N LEU A 217 -2.38 8.70 -8.68
CA LEU A 217 -2.29 7.36 -9.28
C LEU A 217 -3.21 7.18 -10.49
N GLY A 218 -4.32 7.93 -10.58
CA GLY A 218 -5.22 7.95 -11.74
C GLY A 218 -6.06 6.68 -11.98
N TYR A 219 -5.72 5.55 -11.36
CA TYR A 219 -6.46 4.28 -11.45
C TYR A 219 -7.31 3.95 -10.23
N LEU A 220 -7.20 4.74 -9.15
CA LEU A 220 -8.04 4.56 -7.97
C LEU A 220 -9.40 5.23 -8.22
N PRO A 221 -10.51 4.52 -7.95
CA PRO A 221 -11.82 5.10 -8.14
C PRO A 221 -12.10 6.17 -7.08
N GLU A 222 -12.90 7.16 -7.46
CA GLU A 222 -13.43 8.17 -6.53
C GLU A 222 -14.43 7.53 -5.54
N PRO A 223 -14.61 8.12 -4.35
CA PRO A 223 -13.95 9.33 -3.85
C PRO A 223 -12.50 9.08 -3.38
N LEU A 224 -11.62 10.06 -3.55
CA LEU A 224 -10.23 9.99 -3.06
C LEU A 224 -10.07 10.77 -1.74
N PRO A 225 -9.58 10.12 -0.66
CA PRO A 225 -9.59 10.70 0.68
C PRO A 225 -8.72 11.96 0.78
N ASP A 226 -9.13 12.88 1.65
CA ASP A 226 -8.38 14.02 2.12
C ASP A 226 -7.95 13.95 3.58
N SER A 227 -7.39 15.05 4.09
CA SER A 227 -6.91 15.11 5.47
C SER A 227 -8.05 15.09 6.48
N ASP A 228 -9.21 15.65 6.17
CA ASP A 228 -10.39 15.59 7.04
C ASP A 228 -11.01 14.17 7.01
N ASP A 229 -11.02 13.51 5.84
CA ASP A 229 -11.40 12.09 5.72
C ASP A 229 -10.47 11.19 6.56
N LEU A 230 -9.15 11.39 6.44
CA LEU A 230 -8.17 10.65 7.24
C LEU A 230 -8.32 10.94 8.74
N ALA A 231 -8.62 12.19 9.13
CA ALA A 231 -8.91 12.54 10.51
C ALA A 231 -10.11 11.75 11.05
N GLN A 232 -11.15 11.59 10.22
CA GLN A 232 -12.31 10.79 10.59
C GLN A 232 -11.96 9.31 10.75
N PHE A 233 -11.13 8.75 9.86
CA PHE A 233 -10.65 7.38 10.01
C PHE A 233 -9.82 7.19 11.29
N ILE A 234 -8.93 8.13 11.64
CA ILE A 234 -8.16 8.10 12.89
C ILE A 234 -9.10 8.19 14.10
N PHE A 235 -10.03 9.14 14.08
CA PHE A 235 -11.00 9.33 15.16
C PHE A 235 -11.84 8.08 15.41
N ARG A 236 -12.37 7.47 14.34
CA ARG A 236 -13.16 6.24 14.44
C ARG A 236 -12.33 5.03 14.87
N ALA A 237 -11.12 4.88 14.36
CA ALA A 237 -10.23 3.79 14.74
C ALA A 237 -9.91 3.83 16.25
N ALA A 238 -9.75 5.02 16.83
CA ALA A 238 -9.51 5.20 18.26
C ALA A 238 -10.77 5.02 19.14
N SER A 239 -11.97 5.00 18.54
CA SER A 239 -13.22 4.92 19.30
C SER A 239 -13.35 3.58 20.02
N ARG A 240 -13.72 3.63 21.31
CA ARG A 240 -13.98 2.47 22.17
C ARG A 240 -15.47 2.11 22.27
N ASP A 241 -16.29 2.75 21.43
CA ASP A 241 -17.69 2.38 21.22
C ASP A 241 -17.77 0.89 20.77
N PRO A 242 -18.65 0.07 21.35
CA PRO A 242 -18.67 -1.36 21.06
C PRO A 242 -18.90 -1.70 19.59
N VAL A 243 -19.67 -0.89 18.84
CA VAL A 243 -19.88 -1.09 17.40
C VAL A 243 -18.59 -0.79 16.63
N ALA A 244 -17.87 0.28 17.01
CA ALA A 244 -16.57 0.60 16.42
C ALA A 244 -15.51 -0.48 16.73
N GLU A 245 -15.53 -1.06 17.93
CA GLU A 245 -14.67 -2.20 18.30
C GLU A 245 -14.95 -3.43 17.45
N ILE A 246 -16.23 -3.79 17.28
CA ILE A 246 -16.64 -4.88 16.37
C ILE A 246 -16.20 -4.57 14.94
N TRP A 247 -16.43 -3.34 14.45
CA TRP A 247 -16.03 -2.93 13.10
C TRP A 247 -14.53 -3.12 12.87
N LYS A 248 -13.66 -2.64 13.77
CA LYS A 248 -12.20 -2.83 13.65
C LYS A 248 -11.81 -4.31 13.66
N TRP A 249 -12.49 -5.10 14.49
CA TRP A 249 -12.28 -6.54 14.56
C TRP A 249 -12.75 -7.27 13.30
N LEU A 250 -13.78 -6.83 12.58
CA LEU A 250 -14.26 -7.56 11.40
C LEU A 250 -13.25 -7.58 10.23
N ASN A 251 -12.50 -6.49 10.02
CA ASN A 251 -11.55 -6.38 8.92
C ASN A 251 -10.38 -5.43 9.26
N LEU A 252 -9.14 -5.90 9.08
CA LEU A 252 -7.92 -5.12 9.35
C LEU A 252 -7.76 -3.91 8.42
N TRP A 253 -8.41 -3.91 7.26
CA TRP A 253 -8.42 -2.76 6.35
C TRP A 253 -9.44 -1.68 6.71
N ASN A 254 -10.31 -1.92 7.70
CA ASN A 254 -11.28 -0.93 8.16
C ASN A 254 -10.58 0.34 8.67
N ASN A 255 -11.28 1.47 8.52
CA ASN A 255 -10.77 2.81 8.76
C ASN A 255 -9.45 3.05 8.02
N PHE A 256 -9.41 2.73 6.72
CA PHE A 256 -8.23 2.99 5.88
C PHE A 256 -6.95 2.25 6.33
N GLY A 257 -7.12 1.06 6.92
CA GLY A 257 -6.04 0.24 7.48
C GLY A 257 -5.62 0.60 8.91
N LEU A 258 -6.29 1.57 9.54
CA LEU A 258 -6.03 1.94 10.94
C LEU A 258 -6.58 0.91 11.93
N ALA A 259 -7.53 0.08 11.53
CA ALA A 259 -8.00 -1.03 12.35
C ALA A 259 -6.86 -2.02 12.69
N ASP A 260 -6.02 -2.37 11.71
CA ASP A 260 -4.82 -3.22 11.94
C ASP A 260 -3.89 -2.60 12.99
N LEU A 261 -3.63 -1.30 12.84
CA LEU A 261 -2.76 -0.54 13.74
C LEU A 261 -3.32 -0.48 15.17
N TYR A 262 -4.64 -0.28 15.32
CA TYR A 262 -5.32 -0.25 16.62
C TYR A 262 -5.32 -1.64 17.29
N CYS A 263 -5.76 -2.66 16.57
CA CYS A 263 -5.88 -4.02 17.11
C CYS A 263 -4.52 -4.64 17.46
N GLN A 264 -3.43 -4.20 16.83
CA GLN A 264 -2.06 -4.69 17.08
C GLN A 264 -1.14 -3.58 17.62
N GLN A 265 -1.71 -2.60 18.34
CA GLN A 265 -0.98 -1.39 18.76
C GLN A 265 0.31 -1.69 19.53
N GLU A 266 0.32 -2.70 20.39
CA GLU A 266 1.51 -3.06 21.18
C GLU A 266 2.63 -3.60 20.30
N ASP A 267 2.30 -4.46 19.32
CA ASP A 267 3.27 -4.98 18.36
C ASP A 267 3.85 -3.85 17.49
N TYR A 268 3.03 -2.90 17.07
CA TYR A 268 3.51 -1.74 16.33
C TYR A 268 4.37 -0.81 17.19
N HIS A 269 4.04 -0.61 18.47
CA HIS A 269 4.92 0.11 19.40
C HIS A 269 6.28 -0.59 19.55
N ARG A 270 6.30 -1.92 19.67
CA ARG A 270 7.53 -2.72 19.72
C ARG A 270 8.32 -2.57 18.41
N LEU A 271 7.66 -2.68 17.27
CA LEU A 271 8.26 -2.54 15.94
C LEU A 271 8.92 -1.18 15.75
N ILE A 272 8.20 -0.09 16.02
CA ILE A 272 8.73 1.28 15.87
C ILE A 272 9.89 1.54 16.82
N SER A 273 9.79 1.08 18.08
CA SER A 273 10.89 1.19 19.04
C SER A 273 12.13 0.43 18.56
N TYR A 274 11.94 -0.78 18.04
CA TYR A 274 13.01 -1.59 17.46
C TYR A 274 13.63 -0.92 16.22
N TRP A 275 12.84 -0.32 15.33
CA TRP A 275 13.35 0.42 14.17
C TRP A 275 14.15 1.66 14.57
N LYS A 276 13.71 2.39 15.61
CA LYS A 276 14.45 3.54 16.13
C LYS A 276 15.79 3.13 16.73
N ALA A 277 15.81 2.06 17.53
CA ALA A 277 17.04 1.52 18.11
C ALA A 277 18.02 1.01 17.03
N ASN A 278 17.50 0.46 15.93
CA ASN A 278 18.28 -0.08 14.82
C ASN A 278 18.31 0.84 13.58
N ARG A 279 18.07 2.14 13.77
CA ARG A 279 17.94 3.11 12.67
C ARG A 279 19.16 3.15 11.76
N VAL A 280 20.35 3.18 12.35
CA VAL A 280 21.63 3.20 11.60
C VAL A 280 21.79 1.93 10.75
N GLN A 281 21.33 0.79 11.25
CA GLN A 281 21.36 -0.48 10.51
C GLN A 281 20.43 -0.42 9.30
N LEU A 282 19.18 0.05 9.47
CA LEU A 282 18.22 0.25 8.39
C LEU A 282 18.77 1.16 7.29
N GLU A 283 19.27 2.34 7.68
CA GLU A 283 19.86 3.31 6.76
C GLU A 283 21.06 2.70 6.01
N THR A 284 21.92 1.97 6.72
CA THR A 284 23.10 1.33 6.12
C THR A 284 22.72 0.24 5.12
N LEU A 285 21.73 -0.60 5.43
CA LEU A 285 21.25 -1.66 4.54
C LEU A 285 20.74 -1.08 3.21
N LEU A 286 19.95 -0.02 3.27
CA LEU A 286 19.41 0.67 2.08
C LEU A 286 20.50 1.40 1.31
N VAL A 287 21.31 2.22 1.98
CA VAL A 287 22.39 2.99 1.34
C VAL A 287 23.38 2.07 0.64
N ARG A 288 23.78 0.95 1.26
CA ARG A 288 24.68 -0.02 0.61
C ARG A 288 24.09 -0.62 -0.65
N ARG A 289 22.80 -0.93 -0.62
CA ARG A 289 22.08 -1.49 -1.77
C ARG A 289 22.04 -0.49 -2.93
N LEU A 290 21.67 0.76 -2.65
CA LEU A 290 21.63 1.85 -3.63
C LEU A 290 23.03 2.17 -4.19
N ALA A 291 24.05 2.24 -3.32
CA ALA A 291 25.41 2.63 -3.67
C ALA A 291 26.08 1.69 -4.69
N ARG A 292 25.64 0.43 -4.78
CA ARG A 292 26.16 -0.53 -5.79
C ARG A 292 25.90 -0.09 -7.22
N CYS A 293 24.82 0.66 -7.45
CA CYS A 293 24.40 1.12 -8.78
C CYS A 293 24.43 2.64 -8.92
N ALA A 294 24.92 3.36 -7.90
CA ALA A 294 25.03 4.81 -7.91
C ALA A 294 26.45 5.23 -8.35
N PRO A 295 26.60 6.16 -9.31
CA PRO A 295 27.90 6.76 -9.59
C PRO A 295 28.49 7.43 -8.34
N PRO A 296 29.80 7.28 -8.06
CA PRO A 296 30.42 7.70 -6.80
C PRO A 296 30.34 9.22 -6.54
N GLU A 297 30.26 10.02 -7.60
CA GLU A 297 30.15 11.48 -7.55
C GLU A 297 28.74 11.99 -7.20
N VAL A 298 27.72 11.13 -7.24
CA VAL A 298 26.33 11.54 -7.02
C VAL A 298 26.07 11.76 -5.54
N GLN A 299 25.69 12.99 -5.19
CA GLN A 299 25.22 13.34 -3.85
C GLN A 299 23.69 13.15 -3.77
N PHE A 300 23.25 12.42 -2.75
CA PHE A 300 21.83 12.16 -2.54
C PHE A 300 21.53 12.12 -1.04
N SER A 301 20.47 12.81 -0.64
CA SER A 301 19.99 12.80 0.74
C SER A 301 18.46 12.78 0.70
N ASP A 302 17.85 11.89 1.45
CA ASP A 302 16.39 11.78 1.48
C ASP A 302 15.85 11.26 2.82
N THR A 303 14.56 11.43 3.03
CA THR A 303 13.85 10.95 4.21
C THR A 303 12.72 10.01 3.82
N VAL A 304 12.82 8.77 4.28
CA VAL A 304 11.78 7.75 4.20
C VAL A 304 10.79 7.98 5.33
N ARG A 305 9.54 8.29 4.96
CA ARG A 305 8.46 8.54 5.92
C ARG A 305 7.61 7.30 6.12
N ILE A 306 7.24 7.03 7.37
CA ILE A 306 6.38 5.89 7.72
C ILE A 306 4.95 6.38 7.95
N ALA A 307 4.00 5.82 7.22
CA ALA A 307 2.58 6.14 7.26
C ALA A 307 1.72 4.88 7.42
N VAL A 308 0.40 5.03 7.26
CA VAL A 308 -0.59 3.94 7.28
C VAL A 308 -1.65 4.21 6.21
N ASN A 309 -1.95 3.18 5.42
CA ASN A 309 -2.91 3.20 4.32
C ASN A 309 -3.19 1.77 3.85
N PHE A 310 -4.40 1.50 3.37
CA PHE A 310 -4.72 0.27 2.65
C PHE A 310 -4.50 0.42 1.12
N GLY A 311 -4.14 -0.69 0.48
CA GLY A 311 -4.07 -0.79 -0.98
C GLY A 311 -2.84 -0.17 -1.66
N ILE A 312 -2.00 0.59 -0.93
CA ILE A 312 -0.74 1.15 -1.45
C ILE A 312 0.39 0.76 -0.50
N ARG A 313 1.46 0.15 -1.01
CA ARG A 313 2.63 -0.25 -0.21
C ARG A 313 3.56 0.92 0.06
N SER A 314 3.98 1.57 -1.01
CA SER A 314 4.88 2.72 -1.02
C SER A 314 4.26 3.87 -1.79
N TRP A 315 4.72 5.08 -1.50
CA TRP A 315 4.29 6.27 -2.19
C TRP A 315 5.46 7.23 -2.33
N ALA A 316 5.50 7.94 -3.46
CA ALA A 316 6.49 8.94 -3.74
C ALA A 316 5.84 10.18 -4.35
N THR A 317 6.21 11.33 -3.83
CA THR A 317 5.88 12.63 -4.43
C THR A 317 7.16 13.33 -4.86
N ARG A 318 7.03 14.53 -5.42
CA ARG A 318 8.20 15.37 -5.73
C ARG A 318 9.06 15.61 -4.49
N SER A 319 8.43 15.82 -3.33
CA SER A 319 9.11 16.28 -2.11
C SER A 319 9.49 15.15 -1.15
N SER A 320 8.84 13.99 -1.26
CA SER A 320 8.86 12.97 -0.21
C SER A 320 8.77 11.56 -0.77
N LEU A 321 9.37 10.62 -0.05
CA LEU A 321 9.16 9.18 -0.19
C LEU A 321 8.56 8.67 1.11
N GLY A 322 7.68 7.67 1.02
CA GLY A 322 7.25 6.95 2.19
C GLY A 322 6.68 5.58 1.89
N THR A 323 6.36 4.90 2.99
CA THR A 323 5.87 3.52 2.98
C THR A 323 4.79 3.36 4.03
N ASN A 324 3.84 2.46 3.79
CA ASN A 324 2.72 2.20 4.69
C ASN A 324 3.03 0.98 5.56
N LEU A 325 3.21 1.21 6.86
CA LEU A 325 3.74 0.23 7.81
C LEU A 325 2.97 -1.09 7.84
N ILE A 326 1.63 -1.01 7.75
CA ILE A 326 0.73 -2.17 7.80
C ILE A 326 0.96 -3.15 6.64
N GLN A 327 1.55 -2.68 5.53
CA GLN A 327 1.82 -3.50 4.35
C GLN A 327 3.06 -4.39 4.51
N PHE A 328 3.83 -4.20 5.59
CA PHE A 328 5.07 -4.93 5.83
C PHE A 328 5.12 -5.55 7.21
N LYS A 329 4.61 -4.87 8.25
CA LYS A 329 4.86 -5.23 9.65
C LYS A 329 6.37 -5.39 9.86
N ASP A 330 6.82 -6.56 10.32
CA ASP A 330 8.22 -6.92 10.49
C ASP A 330 8.78 -7.80 9.35
N HIS A 331 8.12 -7.85 8.20
CA HIS A 331 8.68 -8.49 7.01
C HIS A 331 9.77 -7.61 6.36
N TYR A 332 10.94 -7.59 7.00
CA TYR A 332 12.06 -6.71 6.66
C TYR A 332 12.55 -6.86 5.22
N ALA A 333 12.58 -8.07 4.69
CA ALA A 333 13.02 -8.31 3.31
C ALA A 333 12.12 -7.58 2.29
N LEU A 334 10.80 -7.67 2.45
CA LEU A 334 9.82 -6.99 1.60
C LEU A 334 9.89 -5.47 1.78
N MET A 335 10.01 -5.00 3.02
CA MET A 335 10.11 -3.57 3.33
C MET A 335 11.37 -2.95 2.70
N LEU A 336 12.55 -3.52 2.98
CA LEU A 336 13.82 -3.01 2.48
C LEU A 336 13.89 -3.04 0.96
N ARG A 337 13.31 -4.09 0.34
CA ARG A 337 13.16 -4.16 -1.12
C ARG A 337 12.35 -3.00 -1.67
N THR A 338 11.17 -2.78 -1.10
CA THR A 338 10.23 -1.76 -1.58
C THR A 338 10.81 -0.36 -1.39
N ILE A 339 11.35 -0.05 -0.21
CA ILE A 339 11.99 1.26 0.04
C ILE A 339 13.17 1.47 -0.90
N ALA A 340 14.02 0.46 -1.11
CA ALA A 340 15.17 0.59 -2.01
C ALA A 340 14.75 0.84 -3.47
N HIS A 341 13.73 0.14 -3.96
CA HIS A 341 13.18 0.33 -5.30
C HIS A 341 12.74 1.79 -5.52
N GLU A 342 11.88 2.29 -4.63
CA GLU A 342 11.31 3.63 -4.74
C GLU A 342 12.35 4.74 -4.52
N THR A 343 13.27 4.52 -3.58
CA THR A 343 14.41 5.44 -3.37
C THR A 343 15.28 5.49 -4.61
N PHE A 344 15.46 4.37 -5.31
CA PHE A 344 16.26 4.34 -6.52
C PHE A 344 15.64 5.15 -7.66
N HIS A 345 14.31 5.20 -7.79
CA HIS A 345 13.66 6.12 -8.74
C HIS A 345 14.00 7.59 -8.45
N ARG A 346 14.04 7.97 -7.17
CA ARG A 346 14.44 9.33 -6.78
C ARG A 346 15.92 9.59 -7.03
N LEU A 347 16.76 8.58 -6.89
CA LEU A 347 18.17 8.66 -7.26
C LEU A 347 18.35 8.76 -8.79
N GLN A 348 17.54 8.06 -9.59
CA GLN A 348 17.55 8.15 -11.05
C GLN A 348 17.28 9.58 -11.54
N LEU A 349 16.44 10.37 -10.84
CA LEU A 349 16.24 11.80 -11.16
C LEU A 349 17.53 12.63 -11.07
N LYS A 350 18.48 12.21 -10.22
CA LYS A 350 19.80 12.84 -10.07
C LYS A 350 20.83 12.31 -11.08
N ILE A 351 20.75 11.03 -11.42
CA ILE A 351 21.71 10.35 -12.28
C ILE A 351 21.41 10.58 -13.76
N CYS A 352 20.16 10.39 -14.16
CA CYS A 352 19.79 10.29 -15.56
C CYS A 352 19.87 11.65 -16.27
N PRO A 353 20.28 11.66 -17.55
CA PRO A 353 20.22 12.85 -18.36
C PRO A 353 18.76 13.23 -18.61
N VAL A 354 18.52 14.54 -18.74
CA VAL A 354 17.24 15.07 -19.23
C VAL A 354 17.50 15.92 -20.46
N PRO A 355 16.55 15.98 -21.41
CA PRO A 355 16.67 16.79 -22.61
C PRO A 355 16.95 18.25 -22.28
N SER A 356 17.62 18.95 -23.20
CA SER A 356 18.04 20.34 -23.01
C SER A 356 16.85 21.27 -22.72
N SER A 357 15.72 20.98 -23.37
CA SER A 357 14.42 21.63 -23.19
C SER A 357 13.87 21.54 -21.76
N ARG A 358 14.28 20.54 -20.97
CA ARG A 358 13.84 20.30 -19.58
C ARG A 358 14.88 20.66 -18.52
N LYS A 359 16.14 20.94 -18.90
CA LYS A 359 17.25 21.23 -17.96
C LYS A 359 17.01 22.47 -17.07
N LYS A 360 16.17 23.42 -17.50
CA LYS A 360 15.90 24.68 -16.77
C LYS A 360 14.93 24.51 -15.61
N LYS A 361 14.28 23.36 -15.44
CA LYS A 361 13.37 23.13 -14.32
C LYS A 361 14.15 23.03 -13.01
N GLN A 362 13.74 23.78 -12.00
CA GLN A 362 14.34 23.78 -10.67
C GLN A 362 14.16 22.43 -9.96
N THR A 363 13.11 21.67 -10.32
CA THR A 363 12.82 20.31 -9.86
C THR A 363 12.53 19.41 -11.04
N ARG A 364 13.27 18.30 -11.16
CA ARG A 364 13.04 17.25 -12.16
C ARG A 364 11.93 16.30 -11.70
N GLU A 365 11.13 15.84 -12.65
CA GLU A 365 10.07 14.85 -12.45
C GLU A 365 10.38 13.56 -13.23
N PHE A 366 9.68 12.48 -12.92
CA PHE A 366 9.92 11.19 -13.57
C PHE A 366 9.62 11.25 -15.07
N GLU A 367 8.59 12.00 -15.44
CA GLU A 367 8.21 12.29 -16.83
C GLU A 367 9.30 13.02 -17.61
N ASP A 368 10.18 13.77 -16.93
CA ASP A 368 11.31 14.42 -17.58
C ASP A 368 12.38 13.40 -17.99
N LEU A 369 12.46 12.23 -17.34
CA LEU A 369 13.37 11.12 -17.71
C LEU A 369 12.87 10.32 -18.91
N LEU A 370 11.58 10.42 -19.22
CA LEU A 370 10.93 9.74 -20.34
C LEU A 370 10.95 10.57 -21.63
N ALA A 371 11.31 11.85 -21.52
CA ALA A 371 11.31 12.79 -22.63
C ALA A 371 12.59 12.68 -23.48
N SER A 372 12.47 13.01 -24.76
CA SER A 372 13.60 13.14 -25.70
C SER A 372 13.38 14.32 -26.65
N ASP A 373 14.48 14.86 -27.18
CA ASP A 373 14.47 15.95 -28.17
C ASP A 373 14.44 15.41 -29.62
N PHE A 374 14.05 14.14 -29.85
CA PHE A 374 13.94 13.57 -31.21
C PHE A 374 12.88 14.31 -32.03
N PRO A 375 13.14 14.58 -33.33
CA PRO A 375 12.22 15.34 -34.18
C PRO A 375 10.93 14.56 -34.47
N ASP A 376 11.04 13.25 -34.68
CA ASP A 376 9.92 12.38 -35.01
C ASP A 376 9.09 11.97 -33.78
N LYS A 377 7.76 11.89 -33.93
CA LYS A 377 6.85 11.55 -32.82
C LYS A 377 6.95 10.07 -32.44
N ALA A 378 7.10 9.18 -33.41
CA ALA A 378 7.24 7.74 -33.18
C ALA A 378 8.56 7.47 -32.45
N ASP A 379 9.65 8.13 -32.85
CA ASP A 379 10.95 8.07 -32.17
C ASP A 379 10.88 8.52 -30.70
N ARG A 380 10.16 9.62 -30.40
CA ARG A 380 9.94 10.04 -29.00
C ARG A 380 9.18 9.00 -28.18
N LYS A 381 8.12 8.40 -28.74
CA LYS A 381 7.31 7.37 -28.09
C LYS A 381 8.08 6.06 -27.91
N PHE A 382 8.89 5.67 -28.90
CA PHE A 382 9.75 4.50 -28.78
C PHE A 382 10.79 4.70 -27.68
N TYR A 383 11.46 5.87 -27.65
CA TYR A 383 12.38 6.21 -26.55
C TYR A 383 11.69 6.17 -25.19
N GLN A 384 10.48 6.72 -25.05
CA GLN A 384 9.69 6.66 -23.81
C GLN A 384 9.52 5.21 -23.31
N ALA A 385 9.18 4.26 -24.21
CA ALA A 385 9.05 2.85 -23.83
C ALA A 385 10.38 2.23 -23.37
N LEU A 386 11.49 2.53 -24.07
CA LEU A 386 12.83 2.10 -23.66
C LEU A 386 13.21 2.68 -22.28
N SER A 387 12.86 3.94 -22.02
CA SER A 387 13.11 4.60 -20.74
C SER A 387 12.36 3.95 -19.60
N TYR A 388 11.08 3.61 -19.77
CA TYR A 388 10.35 2.86 -18.74
C TYR A 388 11.02 1.52 -18.41
N VAL A 389 11.39 0.73 -19.42
CA VAL A 389 12.03 -0.58 -19.20
C VAL A 389 13.35 -0.43 -18.45
N MET A 390 14.16 0.56 -18.80
CA MET A 390 15.41 0.85 -18.08
C MET A 390 15.14 1.30 -16.64
N LEU A 391 14.25 2.27 -16.45
CA LEU A 391 14.01 2.90 -15.14
C LEU A 391 13.38 1.90 -14.16
N GLU A 392 12.29 1.25 -14.54
CA GLU A 392 11.63 0.22 -13.73
C GLU A 392 12.53 -0.99 -13.53
N GLY A 393 13.24 -1.41 -14.58
CA GLY A 393 14.13 -2.56 -14.54
C GLY A 393 15.30 -2.40 -13.58
N THR A 394 15.99 -1.26 -13.65
CA THR A 394 17.13 -0.98 -12.77
C THR A 394 16.69 -0.73 -11.33
N ALA A 395 15.56 -0.05 -11.10
CA ALA A 395 14.97 0.10 -9.76
C ALA A 395 14.58 -1.26 -9.16
N THR A 396 14.01 -2.15 -9.98
CA THR A 396 13.69 -3.53 -9.60
C THR A 396 14.93 -4.33 -9.25
N TYR A 397 16.00 -4.20 -10.06
CA TYR A 397 17.27 -4.86 -9.80
C TYR A 397 17.89 -4.39 -8.47
N VAL A 398 17.90 -3.08 -8.24
CA VAL A 398 18.44 -2.49 -7.01
C VAL A 398 17.59 -2.85 -5.80
N GLY A 399 16.27 -2.79 -5.90
CA GLY A 399 15.36 -3.21 -4.82
C GLY A 399 15.61 -4.67 -4.41
N GLY A 400 15.99 -5.51 -5.38
CA GLY A 400 15.95 -6.96 -5.26
C GLY A 400 14.54 -7.48 -5.56
N VAL A 401 14.40 -8.76 -5.85
CA VAL A 401 13.11 -9.37 -6.22
C VAL A 401 12.87 -10.64 -5.43
N ASP A 402 11.60 -10.97 -5.27
CA ASP A 402 11.20 -12.35 -5.00
C ASP A 402 11.30 -13.10 -6.34
N SER A 403 11.97 -14.25 -6.36
CA SER A 403 12.19 -15.03 -7.59
C SER A 403 10.86 -15.45 -8.26
N SER A 404 9.78 -15.50 -7.49
CA SER A 404 8.44 -15.83 -7.99
C SER A 404 7.87 -14.82 -8.99
N TRP A 405 8.28 -13.55 -8.93
CA TRP A 405 7.71 -12.50 -9.78
C TRP A 405 8.46 -12.28 -11.10
N ILE A 406 9.75 -12.62 -11.16
CA ILE A 406 10.57 -12.56 -12.38
C ILE A 406 10.58 -13.94 -13.04
N SER A 407 9.58 -14.20 -13.88
CA SER A 407 9.48 -15.47 -14.61
C SER A 407 9.93 -15.30 -16.08
N PRO A 408 10.48 -16.36 -16.71
CA PRO A 408 10.78 -16.35 -18.14
C PRO A 408 9.58 -15.96 -19.01
N ALA A 409 8.36 -16.35 -18.60
CA ALA A 409 7.13 -15.98 -19.29
C ALA A 409 6.89 -14.46 -19.28
N LYS A 410 7.07 -13.79 -18.14
CA LYS A 410 6.93 -12.33 -18.05
C LYS A 410 8.02 -11.58 -18.81
N ILE A 411 9.26 -12.09 -18.79
CA ILE A 411 10.36 -11.52 -19.58
C ILE A 411 10.03 -11.60 -21.08
N ARG A 412 9.58 -12.76 -21.58
CA ARG A 412 9.14 -12.93 -22.97
C ARG A 412 7.95 -12.04 -23.32
N ALA A 413 6.98 -11.90 -22.42
CA ALA A 413 5.85 -10.99 -22.61
C ALA A 413 6.32 -9.53 -22.72
N GLY A 414 7.24 -9.08 -21.86
CA GLY A 414 7.80 -7.73 -21.93
C GLY A 414 8.54 -7.46 -23.24
N LYS A 415 9.32 -8.44 -23.72
CA LYS A 415 9.98 -8.37 -25.03
C LYS A 415 8.96 -8.26 -26.17
N ALA A 416 7.96 -9.14 -26.18
CA ALA A 416 6.92 -9.15 -27.21
C ALA A 416 6.17 -7.81 -27.27
N LEU A 417 5.82 -7.23 -26.11
CA LEU A 417 5.19 -5.91 -26.03
C LEU A 417 6.05 -4.81 -26.65
N LEU A 418 7.37 -4.78 -26.39
CA LEU A 418 8.27 -3.80 -27.01
C LEU A 418 8.38 -3.97 -28.53
N GLU A 419 8.43 -5.20 -29.02
CA GLU A 419 8.45 -5.47 -30.47
C GLU A 419 7.13 -5.06 -31.12
N GLU A 420 6.00 -5.33 -30.48
CA GLU A 420 4.69 -4.91 -30.95
C GLU A 420 4.54 -3.38 -30.96
N MET A 421 5.13 -2.67 -29.99
CA MET A 421 5.17 -1.21 -30.01
C MET A 421 5.94 -0.66 -31.21
N VAL A 422 7.04 -1.30 -31.63
CA VAL A 422 7.76 -0.90 -32.85
C VAL A 422 6.85 -1.05 -34.07
N THR A 423 6.14 -2.18 -34.19
CA THR A 423 5.15 -2.38 -35.26
C THR A 423 4.05 -1.32 -35.22
N ALA A 424 3.46 -1.08 -34.05
CA ALA A 424 2.38 -0.09 -33.88
C ALA A 424 2.84 1.32 -34.28
N LEU A 425 4.03 1.74 -33.85
CA LEU A 425 4.55 3.08 -34.11
C LEU A 425 5.02 3.31 -35.55
N TYR A 426 5.72 2.35 -36.15
CA TYR A 426 6.42 2.56 -37.43
C TYR A 426 5.78 1.89 -38.65
N GLN A 427 4.87 0.94 -38.45
CA GLN A 427 4.14 0.27 -39.53
C GLN A 427 2.65 0.62 -39.52
N GLY A 428 2.06 0.71 -38.33
CA GLY A 428 0.63 1.02 -38.15
C GLY A 428 0.32 2.50 -37.92
N GLU A 429 1.31 3.30 -37.48
CA GLU A 429 1.13 4.67 -36.98
C GLU A 429 0.02 4.78 -35.90
N ASP A 430 -0.19 3.71 -35.13
CA ASP A 430 -1.29 3.53 -34.19
C ASP A 430 -0.85 3.89 -32.76
N VAL A 431 -1.10 5.15 -32.40
CA VAL A 431 -0.73 5.71 -31.09
C VAL A 431 -1.60 5.13 -29.97
N ASP A 432 -2.88 4.88 -30.21
CA ASP A 432 -3.80 4.37 -29.19
C ASP A 432 -3.41 2.93 -28.80
N ARG A 433 -3.02 2.11 -29.79
CA ARG A 433 -2.45 0.79 -29.53
C ARG A 433 -1.15 0.88 -28.75
N TYR A 434 -0.26 1.83 -29.07
CA TYR A 434 0.94 2.05 -28.26
C TYR A 434 0.60 2.36 -26.80
N GLU A 435 -0.37 3.25 -26.54
CA GLU A 435 -0.79 3.60 -25.18
C GLU A 435 -1.44 2.40 -24.46
N ALA A 436 -2.15 1.52 -25.17
CA ALA A 436 -2.65 0.28 -24.59
C ALA A 436 -1.49 -0.66 -24.18
N LEU A 437 -0.49 -0.83 -25.07
CA LEU A 437 0.66 -1.70 -24.83
C LEU A 437 1.54 -1.19 -23.68
N ILE A 438 1.73 0.14 -23.54
CA ILE A 438 2.55 0.70 -22.46
C ILE A 438 1.88 0.53 -21.11
N ASN A 439 0.56 0.74 -21.05
CA ASN A 439 -0.23 0.47 -19.86
C ASN A 439 -0.18 -1.00 -19.48
N GLN A 440 -0.27 -1.91 -20.45
CA GLN A 440 -0.11 -3.35 -20.20
C GLN A 440 1.29 -3.70 -19.66
N GLY A 441 2.34 -3.06 -20.17
CA GLY A 441 3.71 -3.26 -19.74
C GLY A 441 3.98 -2.82 -18.29
N LEU A 442 3.30 -1.76 -17.84
CA LEU A 442 3.51 -1.12 -16.53
C LEU A 442 2.53 -1.58 -15.44
N LYS A 443 1.32 -2.04 -15.81
CA LYS A 443 0.25 -2.35 -14.86
C LYS A 443 0.68 -3.41 -13.82
N SER A 444 0.50 -3.08 -12.54
CA SER A 444 0.62 -3.99 -11.40
C SER A 444 1.93 -4.79 -11.39
N ASN A 445 3.09 -4.12 -11.46
CA ASN A 445 4.37 -4.80 -11.56
C ASN A 445 4.41 -5.68 -12.84
N GLY A 446 4.15 -5.03 -13.98
CA GLY A 446 3.91 -5.66 -15.28
C GLY A 446 5.16 -6.21 -15.98
N PRO A 447 5.03 -6.72 -17.22
CA PRO A 447 6.10 -7.38 -17.95
C PRO A 447 7.38 -6.53 -18.17
N PHE A 448 7.27 -5.19 -18.21
CA PHE A 448 8.45 -4.33 -18.41
C PHE A 448 9.41 -4.32 -17.23
N TYR A 449 8.89 -4.45 -16.01
CA TYR A 449 9.73 -4.59 -14.83
C TYR A 449 10.56 -5.88 -14.91
N ALA A 450 9.92 -6.99 -15.32
CA ALA A 450 10.58 -8.28 -15.44
C ALA A 450 11.66 -8.29 -16.52
N LEU A 451 11.35 -7.73 -17.69
CA LEU A 451 12.32 -7.58 -18.78
C LEU A 451 13.50 -6.70 -18.35
N GLY A 452 13.22 -5.50 -17.84
CA GLY A 452 14.25 -4.56 -17.44
C GLY A 452 15.14 -5.08 -16.30
N TYR A 453 14.56 -5.85 -15.35
CA TYR A 453 15.33 -6.54 -14.32
C TYR A 453 16.29 -7.56 -14.93
N ALA A 454 15.80 -8.41 -15.85
CA ALA A 454 16.62 -9.43 -16.50
C ALA A 454 17.76 -8.81 -17.32
N MET A 455 17.50 -7.71 -18.02
CA MET A 455 18.53 -6.93 -18.72
C MET A 455 19.57 -6.37 -17.75
N SER A 456 19.11 -5.76 -16.65
CA SER A 456 20.00 -5.19 -15.62
C SER A 456 20.87 -6.27 -14.97
N GLN A 457 20.29 -7.44 -14.69
CA GLN A 457 20.99 -8.58 -14.13
C GLN A 457 22.06 -9.11 -15.09
N ALA A 458 21.75 -9.23 -16.39
CA ALA A 458 22.71 -9.69 -17.39
C ALA A 458 23.91 -8.74 -17.51
N ILE A 459 23.67 -7.43 -17.55
CA ILE A 459 24.73 -6.42 -17.58
C ILE A 459 25.58 -6.49 -16.30
N ALA A 460 24.94 -6.51 -15.13
CA ALA A 460 25.65 -6.52 -13.85
C ALA A 460 26.44 -7.82 -13.64
N ALA A 461 25.93 -8.97 -14.08
CA ALA A 461 26.64 -10.24 -14.00
C ALA A 461 27.91 -10.25 -14.87
N ARG A 462 27.90 -9.52 -16.00
CA ARG A 462 29.04 -9.44 -16.92
C ARG A 462 30.08 -8.39 -16.52
N TYR A 463 29.62 -7.21 -16.11
CA TYR A 463 30.46 -6.02 -15.96
C TYR A 463 30.46 -5.41 -14.55
N GLY A 464 29.75 -6.00 -13.59
CA GLY A 464 29.56 -5.44 -12.26
C GLY A 464 28.36 -4.47 -12.18
N ALA A 465 27.79 -4.32 -10.98
CA ALA A 465 26.63 -3.47 -10.73
C ALA A 465 26.90 -1.98 -10.98
N GLU A 466 28.15 -1.54 -10.80
CA GLU A 466 28.60 -0.17 -11.07
C GLU A 466 28.45 0.23 -12.55
N LYS A 467 28.45 -0.75 -13.46
CA LYS A 467 28.20 -0.50 -14.88
C LYS A 467 26.79 0.06 -15.10
N LEU A 468 25.79 -0.39 -14.35
CA LEU A 468 24.42 0.13 -14.45
C LEU A 468 24.36 1.62 -14.14
N GLY A 469 25.06 2.08 -13.09
CA GLY A 469 25.13 3.50 -12.75
C GLY A 469 25.69 4.37 -13.88
N ARG A 470 26.76 3.91 -14.54
CA ARG A 470 27.35 4.60 -15.71
C ARG A 470 26.39 4.64 -16.90
N LEU A 471 25.66 3.55 -17.15
CA LEU A 471 24.66 3.50 -18.23
C LEU A 471 23.49 4.44 -17.97
N LEU A 472 23.04 4.56 -16.71
CA LEU A 472 21.98 5.51 -16.34
C LEU A 472 22.39 6.96 -16.65
N GLN A 473 23.66 7.34 -16.46
CA GLN A 473 24.16 8.68 -16.84
C GLN A 473 24.15 8.92 -18.36
N GLN A 474 24.22 7.84 -19.15
CA GLN A 474 24.22 7.88 -20.61
C GLN A 474 22.79 7.76 -21.19
N GLY A 475 21.83 7.26 -20.40
CA GLY A 475 20.42 7.15 -20.75
C GLY A 475 20.04 5.82 -21.41
N SER A 476 18.77 5.73 -21.83
CA SER A 476 18.11 4.47 -22.20
C SER A 476 18.74 3.75 -23.39
N LEU A 477 19.19 4.47 -24.42
CA LEU A 477 19.82 3.83 -25.58
C LEU A 477 21.13 3.13 -25.20
N ALA A 478 21.95 3.75 -24.35
CA ALA A 478 23.19 3.14 -23.87
C ALA A 478 22.93 1.85 -23.09
N PHE A 479 21.93 1.84 -22.22
CA PHE A 479 21.51 0.65 -21.48
C PHE A 479 21.12 -0.51 -22.42
N PHE A 480 20.29 -0.24 -23.43
CA PHE A 480 19.87 -1.26 -24.40
C PHE A 480 21.03 -1.76 -25.27
N ASN A 481 21.90 -0.86 -25.72
CA ASN A 481 23.07 -1.24 -26.52
C ASN A 481 24.03 -2.13 -25.74
N GLU A 482 24.28 -1.82 -24.47
CA GLU A 482 25.13 -2.66 -23.63
C GLU A 482 24.49 -4.04 -23.45
N TYR A 483 23.18 -4.11 -23.24
CA TYR A 483 22.48 -5.39 -23.16
C TYR A 483 22.61 -6.22 -24.44
N LEU A 484 22.45 -5.61 -25.62
CA LEU A 484 22.63 -6.30 -26.90
C LEU A 484 24.06 -6.83 -27.07
N GLN A 485 25.07 -6.09 -26.58
CA GLN A 485 26.44 -6.57 -26.57
C GLN A 485 26.60 -7.82 -25.69
N VAL A 486 26.05 -7.82 -24.47
CA VAL A 486 26.05 -8.98 -23.58
C VAL A 486 25.43 -10.21 -24.26
N LEU A 487 24.30 -10.04 -24.95
CA LEU A 487 23.63 -11.13 -25.68
C LEU A 487 24.42 -11.66 -26.89
N SER A 488 25.29 -10.85 -27.49
CA SER A 488 26.13 -11.26 -28.61
C SER A 488 27.34 -12.09 -28.16
N GLU A 489 27.88 -11.80 -26.98
CA GLU A 489 29.09 -12.42 -26.42
C GLU A 489 28.77 -13.71 -25.66
N GLN A 490 27.70 -13.71 -24.87
CA GLN A 490 27.21 -14.90 -24.19
C GLN A 490 26.37 -15.67 -25.20
N GLN A 491 26.67 -16.94 -25.47
CA GLN A 491 25.81 -17.85 -26.25
C GLN A 491 24.48 -18.08 -25.50
N THR A 492 23.68 -17.03 -25.40
CA THR A 492 22.52 -16.89 -24.53
C THR A 492 21.28 -17.43 -25.21
N ILE A 493 20.29 -17.75 -24.35
CA ILE A 493 18.96 -18.24 -24.68
C ILE A 493 18.39 -17.39 -25.85
N PRO A 494 18.21 -17.96 -27.06
CA PRO A 494 17.77 -17.24 -28.26
C PRO A 494 16.49 -16.43 -28.06
N GLU A 495 15.65 -16.85 -27.11
CA GLU A 495 14.35 -16.28 -26.77
C GLU A 495 14.40 -14.83 -26.27
N LEU A 496 15.57 -14.33 -25.88
CA LEU A 496 15.76 -12.95 -25.40
C LEU A 496 16.34 -12.00 -26.47
N ARG A 497 16.62 -12.49 -27.68
CA ARG A 497 17.12 -11.65 -28.78
C ARG A 497 15.99 -10.87 -29.41
N PHE A 498 16.10 -9.55 -29.42
CA PHE A 498 15.17 -8.66 -30.13
C PHE A 498 15.23 -8.87 -31.64
N SER A 499 14.11 -8.60 -32.31
CA SER A 499 13.99 -8.66 -33.76
C SER A 499 14.98 -7.72 -34.45
N ARG A 500 15.36 -8.06 -35.70
CA ARG A 500 16.22 -7.19 -36.52
C ARG A 500 15.64 -5.79 -36.67
N GLU A 501 14.32 -5.68 -36.76
CA GLU A 501 13.62 -4.41 -36.87
C GLU A 501 13.80 -3.55 -35.61
N PHE A 502 13.57 -4.12 -34.42
CA PHE A 502 13.79 -3.44 -33.15
C PHE A 502 15.23 -2.93 -33.04
N VAL A 503 16.22 -3.79 -33.33
CA VAL A 503 17.65 -3.41 -33.29
C VAL A 503 17.96 -2.31 -34.30
N THR A 504 17.41 -2.39 -35.50
CA THR A 504 17.60 -1.36 -36.53
C THR A 504 17.06 -0.01 -36.06
N ARG A 505 15.86 0.02 -35.43
CA ARG A 505 15.28 1.26 -34.89
C ARG A 505 16.08 1.82 -33.73
N LEU A 506 16.56 0.97 -32.83
CA LEU A 506 17.45 1.40 -31.74
C LEU A 506 18.72 2.09 -32.26
N HIS A 507 19.37 1.50 -33.27
CA HIS A 507 20.57 2.08 -33.91
C HIS A 507 20.25 3.37 -34.68
N CYS A 508 19.05 3.50 -35.25
CA CYS A 508 18.61 4.75 -35.86
C CYS A 508 18.48 5.87 -34.82
N LEU A 509 17.86 5.62 -33.66
CA LEU A 509 17.78 6.61 -32.58
C LEU A 509 19.16 7.03 -32.08
N GLN A 510 20.09 6.07 -31.93
CA GLN A 510 21.44 6.37 -31.44
C GLN A 510 22.22 7.30 -32.37
N ARG A 511 22.02 7.21 -33.69
CA ARG A 511 22.68 8.09 -34.66
C ARG A 511 22.12 9.52 -34.67
N GLN A 512 20.96 9.75 -34.05
CA GLN A 512 20.34 11.06 -33.94
C GLN A 512 20.73 11.82 -32.66
N MET A 513 21.28 11.13 -31.66
CA MET A 513 21.83 11.74 -30.43
C MET A 513 23.27 12.17 -30.65
#